data_AF-K1Y239-F1
#
_entry.id   AF-K1Y239-F1
#
_cell.length_a   1.000
_cell.length_b   1.000
_cell.length_c   1.000
_cell.angle_alpha   90.00
_cell.angle_beta   90.00
_cell.angle_gamma   90.00
#
_symmetry.space_group_name_H-M   'P 1'
#
loop_
_entity.id
_entity.type
_entity.pdbx_description
1 polymer ?
#
loop_
_entity_poly.entity_id
_entity_poly.type
_entity_poly.pdbx_seq_one_letter_code
_entity_poly.pdbx_strand_id
1 'polypeptide(L)'
;MNKHRNIIPVTPDNFIKGKIFSIRSLRVMIDKDLSALYDVKTKRLNEQVKRNISRFPSDFMFQLNKIEMQELVANCDRFKTLKHSTSFPYAFTQNGIAMLSSVLNSEKAIQVNIQIMRAFTTLREAITQHLDLKQKIEDLEYKYKNHDKQFEEVFQAINNLLETPAPVSTAELISKGEGQHIEFKSTLRMNLHTMKPDREMEFAVLKTIAGFLNSEGGTLLIGLNDQGEIIGIKNDNFTNKDKMMLHLTNLR
;
A
#
# COMPACT_ATOMS: atom_id res chain seq x y z
N MET A 1 -19.86 -13.50 -25.83
CA MET A 1 -19.54 -13.07 -24.44
C MET A 1 -19.79 -14.25 -23.50
N ASN A 2 -18.80 -15.12 -23.31
CA ASN A 2 -18.86 -16.23 -22.36
C ASN A 2 -18.44 -15.75 -20.97
N LYS A 3 -19.39 -15.65 -20.03
CA LYS A 3 -19.06 -15.55 -18.61
C LYS A 3 -18.73 -16.96 -18.11
N HIS A 4 -17.44 -17.29 -18.07
CA HIS A 4 -16.96 -18.43 -17.30
C HIS A 4 -17.33 -18.22 -15.82
N ARG A 5 -18.43 -18.83 -15.39
CA ARG A 5 -18.64 -19.10 -13.97
C ARG A 5 -17.61 -20.16 -13.60
N ASN A 6 -16.56 -19.76 -12.89
CA ASN A 6 -15.66 -20.69 -12.24
C ASN A 6 -16.47 -21.52 -11.24
N ILE A 7 -16.94 -22.69 -11.67
CA ILE A 7 -17.50 -23.71 -10.79
C ILE A 7 -16.29 -24.34 -10.11
N ILE A 8 -15.88 -23.77 -8.98
CA ILE A 8 -14.93 -24.45 -8.09
C ILE A 8 -15.66 -25.72 -7.60
N PRO A 9 -15.11 -26.92 -7.84
CA PRO A 9 -15.73 -28.14 -7.36
C PRO A 9 -15.82 -28.05 -5.83
N VAL A 10 -17.05 -28.12 -5.31
CA VAL A 10 -17.30 -28.14 -3.86
C VAL A 10 -16.83 -29.50 -3.36
N THR A 11 -15.58 -29.58 -2.94
CA THR A 11 -15.06 -30.74 -2.21
C THR A 11 -15.85 -30.91 -0.90
N PRO A 12 -16.01 -32.14 -0.37
CA PRO A 12 -16.74 -32.40 0.88
C PRO A 12 -16.29 -31.52 2.06
N ASP A 13 -15.02 -31.10 2.03
CA ASP A 13 -14.40 -30.20 2.98
C ASP A 13 -15.04 -28.80 3.01
N ASN A 14 -15.41 -28.23 1.85
CA ASN A 14 -16.08 -26.92 1.80
C ASN A 14 -17.50 -26.96 2.38
N PHE A 15 -18.21 -28.08 2.24
CA PHE A 15 -19.55 -28.24 2.79
C PHE A 15 -19.55 -28.25 4.32
N ILE A 16 -18.58 -28.93 4.92
CA ILE A 16 -18.43 -28.98 6.38
C ILE A 16 -17.90 -27.65 6.91
N LYS A 17 -16.91 -27.04 6.24
CA LYS A 17 -16.39 -25.72 6.61
C LYS A 17 -17.48 -24.65 6.68
N GLY A 18 -18.44 -24.66 5.75
CA GLY A 18 -19.62 -23.76 5.77
C GLY A 18 -20.60 -23.96 6.93
N LYS A 19 -20.38 -24.98 7.77
CA LYS A 19 -21.16 -25.29 8.98
C LYS A 19 -20.42 -24.99 10.28
N ILE A 20 -19.21 -24.44 10.20
CA ILE A 20 -18.40 -24.02 11.36
C ILE A 20 -18.61 -22.53 11.58
N PHE A 21 -19.08 -22.16 12.76
CA PHE A 21 -19.36 -20.80 13.18
C PHE A 21 -18.33 -20.30 14.19
N SER A 22 -18.26 -18.99 14.36
CA SER A 22 -17.52 -18.35 15.46
C SER A 22 -18.52 -17.78 16.46
N ILE A 23 -18.63 -18.36 17.65
CA ILE A 23 -19.55 -17.93 18.71
C ILE A 23 -18.77 -17.91 20.03
N ARG A 24 -18.85 -16.82 20.80
CA ARG A 24 -18.04 -16.60 22.02
C ARG A 24 -16.53 -16.81 21.79
N SER A 25 -16.02 -16.37 20.63
CA SER A 25 -14.63 -16.58 20.21
C SER A 25 -14.21 -18.04 20.03
N LEU A 26 -15.16 -18.97 20.04
CA LEU A 26 -14.93 -20.40 19.82
C LEU A 26 -15.44 -20.81 18.44
N ARG A 27 -14.68 -21.68 17.76
CA ARG A 27 -15.15 -22.37 16.56
C ARG A 27 -16.09 -23.50 16.96
N VAL A 28 -17.33 -23.44 16.49
CA VAL A 28 -18.39 -24.36 16.92
C VAL A 28 -19.24 -24.85 15.75
N MET A 29 -19.86 -26.02 15.92
CA MET A 29 -20.94 -26.50 15.05
C MET A 29 -22.24 -26.61 15.85
N ILE A 30 -23.36 -26.33 15.17
CA ILE A 30 -24.69 -26.33 15.79
C ILE A 30 -25.29 -27.74 15.74
N ASP A 31 -25.98 -28.15 16.80
CA ASP A 31 -26.63 -29.46 16.95
C ASP A 31 -27.47 -29.87 15.74
N LYS A 32 -28.21 -28.93 15.15
CA LYS A 32 -29.05 -29.15 13.97
C LYS A 32 -28.22 -29.50 12.73
N ASP A 33 -27.07 -28.84 12.53
CA ASP A 33 -26.15 -29.18 11.45
C ASP A 33 -25.45 -30.52 11.70
N LEU A 34 -24.97 -30.75 12.94
CA LEU A 34 -24.32 -32.00 13.33
C LEU A 34 -25.26 -33.19 13.17
N SER A 35 -26.49 -33.07 13.66
CA SER A 35 -27.50 -34.13 13.56
C SER A 35 -27.85 -34.47 12.11
N ALA A 36 -27.93 -33.47 11.22
CA ALA A 36 -28.09 -33.71 9.79
C ALA A 36 -26.89 -34.43 9.16
N LEU A 37 -25.65 -34.06 9.53
CA LEU A 37 -24.45 -34.73 9.04
C LEU A 37 -24.36 -36.18 9.52
N TYR A 38 -24.67 -36.42 10.79
CA TYR A 38 -24.70 -37.75 11.41
C TYR A 38 -25.91 -38.59 11.03
N ASP A 39 -26.88 -38.02 10.30
CA ASP A 39 -28.13 -38.67 9.89
C ASP A 39 -28.96 -39.17 11.08
N VAL A 40 -29.09 -38.29 12.08
CA VAL A 40 -29.89 -38.52 13.28
C VAL A 40 -30.81 -37.32 13.52
N LYS A 41 -31.94 -37.54 14.21
CA LYS A 41 -32.78 -36.42 14.64
C LYS A 41 -32.04 -35.58 15.69
N THR A 42 -32.10 -34.25 15.60
CA THR A 42 -31.47 -33.34 16.57
C THR A 42 -31.86 -33.65 18.01
N LYS A 43 -33.15 -33.96 18.24
CA LYS A 43 -33.64 -34.40 19.55
C LYS A 43 -32.90 -35.65 20.07
N ARG A 44 -32.66 -36.64 19.20
CA ARG A 44 -31.96 -37.89 19.57
C ARG A 44 -30.48 -37.63 19.88
N LEU A 45 -29.82 -36.77 19.10
CA LEU A 45 -28.44 -36.34 19.40
C LEU A 45 -28.36 -35.68 20.78
N ASN A 46 -29.26 -34.72 21.05
CA ASN A 46 -29.29 -34.01 22.33
C ASN A 46 -29.67 -34.93 23.51
N GLU A 47 -30.54 -35.93 23.31
CA GLU A 47 -30.83 -36.97 24.31
C GLU A 47 -29.57 -37.78 24.66
N GLN A 48 -28.79 -38.19 23.65
CA GLN A 48 -27.56 -38.96 23.85
C GLN A 48 -26.49 -38.16 24.61
N VAL A 49 -26.36 -36.87 24.29
CA VAL A 49 -25.47 -35.95 25.00
C VAL A 49 -25.89 -35.81 26.46
N LYS A 50 -27.19 -35.59 26.73
CA LYS A 50 -27.70 -35.46 28.11
C LYS A 50 -27.48 -36.72 28.94
N ARG A 51 -27.59 -37.91 28.34
CA ARG A 51 -27.27 -39.18 29.01
C ARG A 51 -25.80 -39.33 29.38
N ASN A 52 -24.91 -38.64 28.67
CA ASN A 52 -23.47 -38.73 28.83
C ASN A 52 -22.87 -37.37 29.27
N ILE A 53 -23.63 -36.55 29.99
CA ILE A 53 -23.28 -35.14 30.25
C ILE A 53 -21.93 -34.95 30.96
N SER A 54 -21.47 -35.95 31.73
CA SER A 54 -20.14 -35.94 32.36
C SER A 54 -18.98 -35.89 31.36
N ARG A 55 -19.20 -36.24 30.09
CA ARG A 55 -18.23 -36.15 29.00
C ARG A 55 -18.24 -34.79 28.28
N PHE A 56 -19.19 -33.92 28.62
CA PHE A 56 -19.43 -32.66 27.93
C PHE A 56 -19.36 -31.48 28.91
N PRO A 57 -18.16 -31.10 29.36
CA PRO A 57 -17.95 -29.88 30.13
C PRO A 57 -18.33 -28.62 29.32
N SER A 58 -18.41 -27.48 29.98
CA SER A 58 -18.90 -26.22 29.40
C SER A 58 -18.03 -25.66 28.25
N ASP A 59 -16.76 -26.06 28.18
CA ASP A 59 -15.83 -25.73 27.09
C ASP A 59 -15.97 -26.68 25.88
N PHE A 60 -16.68 -27.80 26.03
CA PHE A 60 -16.93 -28.76 24.95
C PHE A 60 -18.27 -28.47 24.26
N MET A 61 -19.27 -28.04 25.04
CA MET A 61 -20.55 -27.63 24.51
C MET A 61 -21.22 -26.58 25.39
N PHE A 62 -22.07 -25.77 24.77
CA PHE A 62 -22.92 -24.83 25.48
C PHE A 62 -24.22 -24.59 24.71
N GLN A 63 -25.26 -24.18 25.42
CA GLN A 63 -26.51 -23.78 24.78
C GLN A 63 -26.41 -22.30 24.36
N LEU A 64 -26.91 -21.99 23.16
CA LEU A 64 -26.99 -20.60 22.71
C LEU A 64 -28.01 -19.82 23.55
N ASN A 65 -27.73 -18.54 23.76
CA ASN A 65 -28.71 -17.61 24.31
C ASN A 65 -29.61 -17.04 23.19
N LYS A 66 -30.62 -16.25 23.57
CA LYS A 66 -31.58 -15.66 22.64
C LYS A 66 -30.93 -14.77 21.59
N ILE A 67 -29.95 -13.97 21.99
CA ILE A 67 -29.24 -13.03 21.09
C ILE A 67 -28.41 -13.84 20.08
N GLU A 68 -27.62 -14.80 20.56
CA GLU A 68 -26.79 -15.67 19.72
C GLU A 68 -27.63 -16.47 18.71
N MET A 69 -28.79 -16.97 19.13
CA MET A 69 -29.71 -17.67 18.22
C MET A 69 -30.27 -16.72 17.17
N GLN A 70 -30.65 -15.50 17.54
CA GLN A 70 -31.17 -14.51 16.59
C GLN A 70 -30.12 -14.12 15.54
N GLU A 71 -28.87 -13.89 15.98
CA GLU A 71 -27.75 -13.64 15.08
C GLU A 71 -27.46 -14.81 14.15
N LEU A 72 -27.47 -16.05 14.68
CA LEU A 72 -27.30 -17.27 13.88
C LEU A 72 -28.36 -17.36 12.77
N VAL A 73 -29.61 -17.07 13.09
CA VAL A 73 -30.74 -17.11 12.15
C VAL A 73 -30.65 -15.99 11.12
N ALA A 74 -30.29 -14.79 11.54
CA ALA A 74 -30.15 -13.63 10.66
C ALA A 74 -29.04 -13.83 9.62
N ASN A 75 -27.93 -14.44 10.03
CA ASN A 75 -26.79 -14.68 9.15
C ASN A 75 -26.91 -15.97 8.34
N CYS A 76 -27.93 -16.80 8.58
CA CYS A 76 -28.01 -18.10 7.94
C CYS A 76 -29.44 -18.64 7.74
N ASP A 77 -29.88 -18.59 6.48
CA ASP A 77 -31.23 -18.96 6.05
C ASP A 77 -31.66 -20.40 6.42
N ARG A 78 -30.74 -21.35 6.51
CA ARG A 78 -31.05 -22.75 6.87
C ARG A 78 -31.54 -22.91 8.32
N PHE A 79 -31.29 -21.91 9.16
CA PHE A 79 -31.78 -21.85 10.54
C PHE A 79 -33.07 -21.05 10.69
N LYS A 80 -33.73 -20.58 9.60
CA LYS A 80 -35.01 -19.85 9.65
C LYS A 80 -36.08 -20.54 10.50
N THR A 81 -36.11 -21.87 10.53
CA THR A 81 -37.07 -22.62 11.38
C THR A 81 -36.88 -22.38 12.88
N LEU A 82 -35.70 -21.91 13.32
CA LEU A 82 -35.40 -21.60 14.71
C LEU A 82 -35.86 -20.18 15.11
N LYS A 83 -36.29 -19.33 14.16
CA LYS A 83 -36.70 -17.93 14.42
C LYS A 83 -37.78 -17.81 15.50
N HIS A 84 -38.70 -18.76 15.53
CA HIS A 84 -39.81 -18.82 16.49
C HIS A 84 -39.70 -20.00 17.45
N SER A 85 -38.53 -20.66 17.48
CA SER A 85 -38.31 -21.79 18.39
C SER A 85 -38.19 -21.27 19.82
N THR A 86 -38.87 -21.96 20.75
CA THR A 86 -38.69 -21.76 22.19
C THR A 86 -37.48 -22.52 22.74
N SER A 87 -36.94 -23.45 21.97
CA SER A 87 -35.75 -24.23 22.32
C SER A 87 -34.51 -23.65 21.62
N PHE A 88 -33.50 -23.30 22.42
CA PHE A 88 -32.21 -22.84 21.91
C PHE A 88 -31.32 -24.03 21.54
N PRO A 89 -30.64 -23.98 20.38
CA PRO A 89 -29.77 -25.05 19.94
C PRO A 89 -28.49 -25.13 20.80
N TYR A 90 -27.89 -26.31 20.84
CA TYR A 90 -26.55 -26.49 21.39
C TYR A 90 -25.47 -26.21 20.34
N ALA A 91 -24.38 -25.61 20.80
CA ALA A 91 -23.15 -25.42 20.05
C ALA A 91 -22.07 -26.34 20.63
N PHE A 92 -21.31 -27.00 19.75
CA PHE A 92 -20.25 -27.93 20.11
C PHE A 92 -18.92 -27.46 19.54
N THR A 93 -17.90 -27.40 20.38
CA THR A 93 -16.52 -27.12 19.95
C THR A 93 -15.90 -28.36 19.29
N GLN A 94 -14.70 -28.23 18.72
CA GLN A 94 -13.97 -29.38 18.17
C GLN A 94 -13.86 -30.54 19.19
N ASN A 95 -13.58 -30.22 20.46
CA ASN A 95 -13.48 -31.21 21.53
C ASN A 95 -14.84 -31.85 21.86
N GLY A 96 -15.91 -31.06 21.88
CA GLY A 96 -17.27 -31.59 22.05
C GLY A 96 -17.69 -32.51 20.91
N ILE A 97 -17.34 -32.16 19.67
CA ILE A 97 -17.59 -32.99 18.50
C ILE A 97 -16.77 -34.28 18.58
N ALA A 98 -15.50 -34.20 18.97
CA ALA A 98 -14.68 -35.38 19.23
C ALA A 98 -15.32 -36.28 20.29
N MET A 99 -15.92 -35.73 21.36
CA MET A 99 -16.66 -36.53 22.35
C MET A 99 -17.92 -37.18 21.79
N LEU A 100 -18.58 -36.58 20.79
CA LEU A 100 -19.72 -37.22 20.11
C LEU A 100 -19.33 -38.56 19.47
N SER A 101 -18.08 -38.75 19.05
CA SER A 101 -17.61 -40.03 18.51
C SER A 101 -17.69 -41.19 19.50
N SER A 102 -17.61 -40.90 20.80
CA SER A 102 -17.73 -41.91 21.86
C SER A 102 -19.19 -42.26 22.19
N VAL A 103 -20.13 -41.47 21.67
CA VAL A 103 -21.57 -41.54 21.95
C VAL A 103 -22.34 -42.01 20.71
N LEU A 104 -21.91 -41.60 19.52
CA LEU A 104 -22.46 -41.97 18.21
C LEU A 104 -21.50 -42.92 17.49
N ASN A 105 -21.76 -44.23 17.63
CA ASN A 105 -20.86 -45.29 17.17
C ASN A 105 -21.24 -45.92 15.82
N SER A 106 -22.13 -45.30 15.03
CA SER A 106 -22.42 -45.81 13.69
C SER A 106 -21.24 -45.56 12.75
N GLU A 107 -21.01 -46.44 11.78
CA GLU A 107 -19.93 -46.29 10.80
C GLU A 107 -20.01 -44.93 10.07
N LYS A 108 -21.23 -44.52 9.71
CA LYS A 108 -21.50 -43.19 9.14
C LYS A 108 -21.08 -42.06 10.08
N ALA A 109 -21.40 -42.16 11.37
CA ALA A 109 -21.03 -41.14 12.34
C ALA A 109 -19.52 -41.04 12.55
N ILE A 110 -18.82 -42.18 12.56
CA ILE A 110 -17.36 -42.23 12.63
C ILE A 110 -16.74 -41.50 11.44
N GLN A 111 -17.18 -41.81 10.21
CA GLN A 111 -16.66 -41.16 9.00
C GLN A 111 -16.92 -39.65 8.96
N VAL A 112 -18.13 -39.24 9.32
CA VAL A 112 -18.50 -37.81 9.40
C VAL A 112 -17.64 -37.10 10.45
N ASN A 113 -17.42 -37.70 11.61
CA ASN A 113 -16.59 -37.12 12.66
C ASN A 113 -15.15 -36.91 12.18
N ILE A 114 -14.56 -37.89 11.47
CA ILE A 114 -13.22 -37.76 10.88
C ILE A 114 -13.15 -36.57 9.92
N GLN A 115 -14.17 -36.40 9.06
CA GLN A 115 -14.22 -35.27 8.12
C GLN A 115 -14.37 -33.93 8.84
N ILE A 116 -15.18 -33.87 9.90
CA ILE A 116 -15.31 -32.66 10.72
C ILE A 116 -13.97 -32.32 11.38
N MET A 117 -13.29 -33.29 11.98
CA MET A 117 -11.99 -33.06 12.62
C MET A 117 -10.96 -32.53 11.63
N ARG A 118 -10.91 -33.08 10.40
CA ARG A 118 -10.05 -32.56 9.32
C ARG A 118 -10.39 -31.11 8.97
N ALA A 119 -11.66 -30.77 8.80
CA ALA A 119 -12.09 -29.41 8.49
C ALA A 119 -11.68 -28.41 9.58
N PHE A 120 -11.81 -28.76 10.87
CA PHE A 120 -11.34 -27.93 11.98
C PHE A 120 -9.82 -27.76 11.99
N THR A 121 -9.07 -28.82 11.75
CA THR A 121 -7.60 -28.76 11.66
C THR A 121 -7.15 -27.86 10.52
N THR A 122 -7.70 -28.04 9.32
CA THR A 122 -7.37 -27.19 8.16
C THR A 122 -7.72 -25.72 8.39
N LEU A 123 -8.85 -25.43 9.05
CA LEU A 123 -9.19 -24.05 9.42
C LEU A 123 -8.19 -23.46 10.40
N ARG A 124 -7.72 -24.24 11.39
CA ARG A 124 -6.71 -23.80 12.35
C ARG A 124 -5.38 -23.51 11.66
N GLU A 125 -4.94 -24.41 10.78
CA GLU A 125 -3.71 -24.24 9.98
C GLU A 125 -3.77 -23.00 9.11
N ALA A 126 -4.89 -22.75 8.42
CA ALA A 126 -5.08 -21.54 7.62
C ALA A 126 -4.98 -20.26 8.45
N ILE A 127 -5.55 -20.24 9.66
CA ILE A 127 -5.43 -19.10 10.58
C ILE A 127 -3.96 -18.89 11.01
N THR A 128 -3.25 -19.98 11.34
CA THR A 128 -1.83 -19.90 11.71
C THR A 128 -0.97 -19.38 10.55
N GLN A 129 -1.23 -19.81 9.31
CA GLN A 129 -0.53 -19.29 8.13
C GLN A 129 -0.77 -17.80 7.93
N HIS A 130 -2.01 -17.32 8.12
CA HIS A 130 -2.33 -15.90 8.05
C HIS A 130 -1.65 -15.07 9.15
N LEU A 131 -1.48 -15.61 10.35
CA LEU A 131 -0.75 -14.95 11.43
C LEU A 131 0.74 -14.80 11.11
N ASP A 132 1.38 -15.85 10.58
CA ASP A 132 2.78 -15.81 10.14
C ASP A 132 2.99 -14.79 9.01
N LEU A 133 2.06 -14.74 8.04
CA LEU A 133 2.08 -13.73 6.98
C LEU A 133 1.95 -12.31 7.52
N LYS A 134 1.05 -12.08 8.48
CA LYS A 134 0.89 -10.76 9.12
C LYS A 134 2.18 -10.32 9.79
N GLN A 135 2.83 -11.21 10.56
CA GLN A 135 4.11 -10.91 11.21
C GLN A 135 5.19 -10.56 10.18
N LYS A 136 5.28 -11.32 9.08
CA LYS A 136 6.23 -11.05 8.00
C LYS A 136 5.99 -9.69 7.33
N ILE A 137 4.74 -9.27 7.18
CA ILE A 137 4.40 -7.94 6.65
C ILE A 137 4.87 -6.86 7.63
N GLU A 138 4.58 -7.00 8.92
CA GLU A 138 5.03 -6.04 9.95
C GLU A 138 6.56 -5.92 9.99
N ASP A 139 7.28 -7.05 9.87
CA ASP A 139 8.75 -7.07 9.82
C ASP A 139 9.30 -6.39 8.55
N LEU A 140 8.63 -6.56 7.40
CA LEU A 140 8.99 -5.89 6.15
C LEU A 140 8.73 -4.37 6.23
N GLU A 141 7.59 -3.96 6.78
CA GLU A 141 7.27 -2.55 6.99
C GLU A 141 8.31 -1.89 7.91
N TYR A 142 8.74 -2.57 8.97
CA TYR A 142 9.80 -2.09 9.85
C TYR A 142 11.13 -1.90 9.11
N LYS A 143 11.54 -2.88 8.29
CA LYS A 143 12.77 -2.77 7.48
C LYS A 143 12.70 -1.62 6.48
N TYR A 144 11.56 -1.43 5.81
CA TYR A 144 11.38 -0.36 4.83
C TYR A 144 11.50 1.03 5.47
N LYS A 145 10.89 1.22 6.66
CA LYS A 145 10.99 2.48 7.41
C LYS A 145 12.43 2.83 7.81
N ASN A 146 13.27 1.83 8.06
CA ASN A 146 14.69 2.06 8.34
C ASN A 146 15.49 2.40 7.08
N HIS A 147 15.14 1.83 5.92
CA HIS A 147 15.77 2.18 4.65
C HIS A 147 15.45 3.62 4.22
N ASP A 148 14.23 4.12 4.44
CA ASP A 148 13.88 5.52 4.14
C ASP A 148 14.78 6.50 4.92
N LYS A 149 15.09 6.21 6.19
CA LYS A 149 16.04 7.02 6.98
C LYS A 149 17.45 7.00 6.40
N GLN A 150 17.93 5.82 6.00
CA GLN A 150 19.25 5.68 5.39
C GLN A 150 19.33 6.40 4.03
N PHE A 151 18.25 6.39 3.25
CA PHE A 151 18.15 7.15 2.01
C PHE A 151 18.19 8.66 2.25
N GLU A 152 17.51 9.15 3.28
CA GLU A 152 17.55 10.56 3.67
C GLU A 152 18.97 11.00 4.07
N GLU A 153 19.67 10.17 4.84
CA GLU A 153 21.07 10.42 5.24
C GLU A 153 22.01 10.44 4.03
N VAL A 154 21.85 9.51 3.09
CA VAL A 154 22.62 9.48 1.85
C VAL A 154 22.29 10.69 0.96
N PHE A 155 21.02 11.07 0.84
CA PHE A 155 20.60 12.23 0.05
C PHE A 155 21.14 13.54 0.63
N GLN A 156 21.14 13.68 1.96
CA GLN A 156 21.79 14.80 2.65
C GLN A 156 23.30 14.80 2.41
N ALA A 157 23.96 13.65 2.51
CA ALA A 157 25.40 13.55 2.25
C ALA A 157 25.74 13.93 0.80
N ILE A 158 24.94 13.51 -0.18
CA ILE A 158 25.10 13.91 -1.59
C ILE A 158 24.86 15.41 -1.77
N ASN A 159 23.80 15.98 -1.19
CA ASN A 159 23.52 17.42 -1.28
C ASN A 159 24.65 18.27 -0.66
N ASN A 160 25.18 17.85 0.49
CA ASN A 160 26.32 18.51 1.13
C ASN A 160 27.59 18.42 0.25
N LEU A 161 27.77 17.33 -0.50
CA LEU A 161 28.87 17.18 -1.46
C LEU A 161 28.67 18.03 -2.72
N LEU A 162 27.41 18.29 -3.08
CA LEU A 162 26.98 19.09 -4.22
C LEU A 162 26.78 20.57 -3.89
N GLU A 163 27.16 21.03 -2.69
CA GLU A 163 27.18 22.46 -2.36
C GLU A 163 28.14 23.21 -3.29
N THR A 164 27.60 23.66 -4.42
CA THR A 164 28.19 24.72 -5.23
C THR A 164 28.28 25.96 -4.34
N PRO A 165 29.45 26.63 -4.24
CA PRO A 165 29.57 27.83 -3.43
C PRO A 165 28.48 28.82 -3.85
N ALA A 166 27.88 29.49 -2.84
CA ALA A 166 26.78 30.44 -3.02
C ALA A 166 27.03 31.36 -4.22
N PRO A 167 25.99 31.68 -5.02
CA PRO A 167 26.15 32.48 -6.22
C PRO A 167 26.90 33.77 -5.89
N VAL A 168 28.11 33.90 -6.44
CA VAL A 168 28.99 35.06 -6.30
C VAL A 168 28.17 36.31 -6.61
N SER A 169 28.20 37.29 -5.72
CA SER A 169 27.44 38.53 -5.91
C SER A 169 27.86 39.19 -7.23
N THR A 170 26.89 39.69 -8.02
CA THR A 170 27.18 40.37 -9.30
C THR A 170 28.19 41.52 -9.13
N ALA A 171 28.18 42.20 -7.99
CA ALA A 171 29.16 43.24 -7.66
C ALA A 171 30.60 42.71 -7.51
N GLU A 172 30.78 41.50 -6.99
CA GLU A 172 32.09 40.85 -6.88
C GLU A 172 32.61 40.36 -8.23
N LEU A 173 31.71 39.99 -9.14
CA LEU A 173 32.09 39.62 -10.51
C LEU A 173 32.54 40.84 -11.32
N ILE A 174 31.86 41.98 -11.14
CA ILE A 174 32.25 43.25 -11.78
C ILE A 174 33.63 43.71 -11.27
N SER A 175 33.90 43.60 -9.97
CA SER A 175 35.17 44.03 -9.38
C SER A 175 36.37 43.16 -9.78
N LYS A 176 36.14 41.90 -10.16
CA LYS A 176 37.18 41.00 -10.69
C LYS A 176 37.62 41.36 -12.13
N GLY A 177 36.80 42.11 -12.87
CA GLY A 177 37.07 42.51 -14.25
C GLY A 177 36.94 41.38 -15.27
N GLU A 178 37.15 41.70 -16.54
CA GLU A 178 37.17 40.72 -17.63
C GLU A 178 38.38 39.78 -17.51
N GLY A 179 38.18 38.50 -17.83
CA GLY A 179 39.21 37.48 -17.73
C GLY A 179 38.78 36.14 -18.31
N GLN A 180 39.51 35.08 -18.00
CA GLN A 180 39.30 33.76 -18.60
C GLN A 180 37.89 33.19 -18.41
N HIS A 181 37.22 33.55 -17.30
CA HIS A 181 35.89 33.05 -16.95
C HIS A 181 34.84 34.17 -16.78
N ILE A 182 35.17 35.42 -17.10
CA ILE A 182 34.26 36.56 -16.96
C ILE A 182 34.37 37.43 -18.21
N GLU A 183 33.25 37.65 -18.90
CA GLU A 183 33.20 38.51 -20.09
C GLU A 183 32.10 39.57 -19.91
N PHE A 184 32.39 40.82 -20.28
CA PHE A 184 31.40 41.88 -20.29
C PHE A 184 30.89 42.15 -21.72
N LYS A 185 29.59 42.43 -21.80
CA LYS A 185 28.95 42.91 -23.03
C LYS A 185 28.03 44.07 -22.67
N SER A 186 28.13 45.16 -23.43
CA SER A 186 27.34 46.36 -23.19
C SER A 186 25.85 46.15 -23.47
N THR A 187 25.51 45.27 -24.40
CA THR A 187 24.13 44.92 -24.78
C THR A 187 24.05 43.47 -25.25
N LEU A 188 22.82 42.93 -25.33
CA LEU A 188 22.56 41.61 -25.93
C LEU A 188 22.40 41.68 -27.46
N ARG A 189 21.73 42.73 -27.97
CA ARG A 189 21.40 42.87 -29.40
C ARG A 189 21.46 44.29 -29.94
N MET A 190 21.54 45.32 -29.09
CA MET A 190 21.38 46.71 -29.52
C MET A 190 22.73 47.36 -29.81
N ASN A 191 22.95 47.83 -31.03
CA ASN A 191 24.11 48.66 -31.30
C ASN A 191 23.89 50.07 -30.73
N LEU A 192 24.67 50.46 -29.73
CA LEU A 192 24.50 51.71 -28.99
C LEU A 192 24.79 52.98 -29.82
N HIS A 193 25.46 52.86 -30.97
CA HIS A 193 25.74 53.99 -31.86
C HIS A 193 24.60 54.22 -32.84
N THR A 194 24.04 53.14 -33.39
CA THR A 194 22.97 53.22 -34.40
C THR A 194 21.58 53.16 -33.78
N MET A 195 21.49 52.80 -32.49
CA MET A 195 20.26 52.58 -31.73
C MET A 195 19.29 51.62 -32.42
N LYS A 196 19.84 50.63 -33.14
CA LYS A 196 19.10 49.59 -33.84
C LYS A 196 19.61 48.19 -33.44
N PRO A 197 18.73 47.17 -33.43
CA PRO A 197 19.16 45.79 -33.28
C PRO A 197 20.17 45.43 -34.37
N ASP A 198 21.27 44.80 -33.94
CA ASP A 198 22.41 44.47 -34.77
C ASP A 198 22.81 43.02 -34.52
N ARG A 199 22.82 42.22 -35.59
CA ARG A 199 23.17 40.79 -35.51
C ARG A 199 24.61 40.57 -35.09
N GLU A 200 25.51 41.52 -35.33
CA GLU A 200 26.89 41.39 -34.88
C GLU A 200 26.99 41.38 -33.36
N MET A 201 26.12 42.13 -32.66
CA MET A 201 26.04 42.13 -31.19
C MET A 201 25.55 40.79 -30.66
N GLU A 202 24.50 40.24 -31.28
CA GLU A 202 23.97 38.91 -30.92
C GLU A 202 25.02 37.81 -31.16
N PHE A 203 25.75 37.89 -32.27
CA PHE A 203 26.79 36.93 -32.62
C PHE A 203 28.01 37.05 -31.69
N ALA A 204 28.35 38.25 -31.22
CA ALA A 204 29.39 38.44 -30.22
C ALA A 204 29.04 37.74 -28.90
N VAL A 205 27.80 37.87 -28.43
CA VAL A 205 27.30 37.15 -27.24
C VAL A 205 27.32 35.64 -27.45
N LEU A 206 26.87 35.17 -28.61
CA LEU A 206 26.85 33.74 -28.92
C LEU A 206 28.26 33.14 -28.97
N LYS A 207 29.24 33.88 -29.53
CA LYS A 207 30.66 33.49 -29.53
C LYS A 207 31.19 33.33 -28.11
N THR A 208 30.88 34.24 -27.20
CA THR A 208 31.29 34.13 -25.80
C THR A 208 30.68 32.90 -25.14
N ILE A 209 29.37 32.68 -25.30
CA ILE A 209 28.69 31.50 -24.73
C ILE A 209 29.30 30.21 -25.27
N ALA A 210 29.52 30.12 -26.59
CA ALA A 210 30.17 28.97 -27.21
C ALA A 210 31.60 28.78 -26.68
N GLY A 211 32.35 29.86 -26.47
CA GLY A 211 33.69 29.83 -25.87
C GLY A 211 33.69 29.26 -24.46
N PHE A 212 32.76 29.69 -23.60
CA PHE A 212 32.61 29.14 -22.25
C PHE A 212 32.16 27.69 -22.25
N LEU A 213 31.23 27.30 -23.12
CA LEU A 213 30.78 25.91 -23.23
C LEU A 213 31.88 24.96 -23.72
N ASN A 214 32.82 25.47 -24.53
CA ASN A 214 33.94 24.70 -25.07
C ASN A 214 35.18 24.71 -24.16
N SER A 215 35.12 25.33 -22.98
CA SER A 215 36.23 25.44 -22.02
C SER A 215 35.77 25.06 -20.61
N GLU A 216 36.40 25.59 -19.56
CA GLU A 216 36.07 25.29 -18.14
C GLU A 216 34.81 26.04 -17.65
N GLY A 217 34.01 26.59 -18.56
CA GLY A 217 32.86 27.42 -18.22
C GLY A 217 33.23 28.88 -17.95
N GLY A 218 32.21 29.70 -17.68
CA GLY A 218 32.38 31.12 -17.40
C GLY A 218 31.05 31.85 -17.17
N THR A 219 31.15 33.13 -16.83
CA THR A 219 30.03 34.03 -16.54
C THR A 219 30.04 35.19 -17.53
N LEU A 220 28.96 35.33 -18.29
CA LEU A 220 28.72 36.47 -19.18
C LEU A 220 27.85 37.50 -18.44
N LEU A 221 28.33 38.74 -18.29
CA LEU A 221 27.55 39.85 -17.76
C LEU A 221 27.14 40.80 -18.88
N ILE A 222 25.83 41.01 -19.04
CA ILE A 222 25.26 41.87 -20.08
C ILE A 222 24.74 43.17 -19.45
N GLY A 223 25.03 44.30 -20.09
CA GLY A 223 24.71 45.64 -19.60
C GLY A 223 25.90 46.33 -18.91
N LEU A 224 27.13 45.92 -19.23
CA LEU A 224 28.37 46.52 -18.71
C LEU A 224 29.24 47.00 -19.88
N ASN A 225 29.86 48.17 -19.78
CA ASN A 225 30.92 48.53 -20.74
C ASN A 225 32.24 47.81 -20.42
N ASP A 226 33.22 48.00 -21.30
CA ASP A 226 34.56 47.43 -21.17
C ASP A 226 35.31 47.91 -19.90
N GLN A 227 34.80 48.96 -19.24
CA GLN A 227 35.32 49.49 -17.98
C GLN A 227 34.58 48.92 -16.75
N GLY A 228 33.57 48.06 -16.95
CA GLY A 228 32.75 47.49 -15.87
C GLY A 228 31.66 48.42 -15.33
N GLU A 229 31.39 49.55 -15.99
CA GLU A 229 30.32 50.47 -15.61
C GLU A 229 28.96 49.93 -16.06
N ILE A 230 27.94 50.10 -15.21
CA ILE A 230 26.59 49.58 -15.44
C ILE A 230 25.82 50.47 -16.42
N ILE A 231 25.69 50.00 -17.66
CA ILE A 231 24.80 50.56 -18.69
C ILE A 231 23.36 50.03 -18.51
N GLY A 232 23.25 48.77 -18.08
CA GLY A 232 22.00 48.03 -17.95
C GLY A 232 21.42 47.54 -19.29
N ILE A 233 20.29 46.82 -19.20
CA ILE A 233 19.67 46.11 -20.34
C ILE A 233 18.50 46.85 -21.00
N LYS A 234 18.23 48.09 -20.58
CA LYS A 234 17.08 48.86 -21.10
C LYS A 234 17.20 49.15 -22.60
N ASN A 235 18.42 49.34 -23.08
CA ASN A 235 18.71 49.62 -24.48
C ASN A 235 18.38 48.44 -25.39
N ASP A 236 18.37 47.20 -24.87
CA ASP A 236 17.96 46.02 -25.63
C ASP A 236 16.45 45.97 -25.93
N ASN A 237 15.66 46.83 -25.29
CA ASN A 237 14.23 47.04 -25.56
C ASN A 237 13.39 45.74 -25.53
N PHE A 238 13.68 44.85 -24.57
CA PHE A 238 12.83 43.69 -24.28
C PHE A 238 11.69 44.10 -23.35
N THR A 239 10.47 43.63 -23.64
CA THR A 239 9.29 43.96 -22.82
C THR A 239 9.32 43.35 -21.42
N ASN A 240 10.00 42.20 -21.23
CA ASN A 240 10.17 41.55 -19.93
C ASN A 240 11.35 40.56 -19.97
N LYS A 241 11.73 40.05 -18.79
CA LYS A 241 12.80 39.06 -18.62
C LYS A 241 12.54 37.78 -19.43
N ASP A 242 11.31 37.28 -19.44
CA ASP A 242 10.98 36.01 -20.10
C ASP A 242 11.21 36.08 -21.62
N LYS A 243 10.86 37.20 -22.25
CA LYS A 243 11.11 37.41 -23.69
C LYS A 243 12.59 37.61 -24.01
N MET A 244 13.35 38.21 -23.11
CA MET A 244 14.82 38.27 -23.24
C MET A 244 15.42 36.86 -23.18
N MET A 245 14.99 36.03 -22.22
CA MET A 245 15.46 34.65 -22.09
C MET A 245 15.06 33.80 -23.30
N LEU A 246 13.82 33.93 -23.78
CA LEU A 246 13.35 33.25 -24.98
C LEU A 246 14.13 33.68 -26.22
N HIS A 247 14.53 34.95 -26.32
CA HIS A 247 15.39 35.43 -27.41
C HIS A 247 16.77 34.78 -27.33
N LEU A 248 17.39 34.79 -26.15
CA LEU A 248 18.72 34.21 -25.92
C LEU A 248 18.77 32.72 -26.27
N THR A 249 17.75 31.94 -25.89
CA THR A 249 17.69 30.50 -26.20
C THR A 249 17.39 30.19 -27.68
N ASN A 250 16.91 31.18 -28.43
CA ASN A 250 16.61 31.06 -29.86
C ASN A 250 17.60 31.80 -30.76
N LEU A 251 18.72 32.30 -30.23
CA LEU A 251 19.81 32.83 -31.05
C LEU A 251 20.32 31.73 -31.98
N ARG A 252 20.45 32.04 -33.27
CA ARG A 252 20.85 31.12 -34.34
C ARG A 252 21.93 31.74 -35.20
#